data_AF-A0A6C0JTV3-F1
#
_entry.id   AF-A0A6C0JTV3-F1
#
_cell.length_a   1.000
_cell.length_b   1.000
_cell.length_c   1.000
_cell.angle_alpha   90.00
_cell.angle_beta   90.00
_cell.angle_gamma   90.00
#
_symmetry.space_group_name_H-M   'P 1'
#
loop_
_entity.id
_entity.type
_entity.pdbx_description
1 polymer ?
#
loop_
_entity_poly.entity_id
_entity_poly.type
_entity_poly.pdbx_seq_one_letter_code
_entity_poly.pdbx_strand_id
1 'polypeptide(L)' 'MTDILEFSLASVLASEIVCMFRTFEDGNIYISVELRGGNIYQIARVYESDDSEEMLQRYTLEWKNATQNNDEE' A
#
# COMPACT_ATOMS: atom_id res chain seq x y z
N MET A 1 -0.51 17.25 4.68
CA MET A 1 -0.69 17.01 3.24
C MET A 1 -0.22 15.59 3.01
N THR A 2 -1.09 14.70 2.55
CA THR A 2 -0.74 13.29 2.34
C THR A 2 -0.47 13.10 0.86
N ASP A 3 0.76 12.73 0.50
CA ASP A 3 1.09 12.42 -0.88
C ASP A 3 0.52 11.05 -1.25
N ILE A 4 -0.20 11.00 -2.38
CA ILE A 4 -0.78 9.78 -2.93
C ILE A 4 0.17 9.24 -3.98
N LEU A 5 0.76 8.08 -3.73
CA LEU A 5 1.59 7.34 -4.65
C LEU A 5 0.75 6.37 -5.46
N GLU A 6 0.94 6.34 -6.77
CA GLU A 6 0.38 5.27 -7.60
C GLU A 6 1.13 3.96 -7.33
N PHE A 7 0.44 2.83 -7.44
CA PHE A 7 1.01 1.54 -7.04
C PHE A 7 2.28 1.14 -7.81
N SER A 8 2.40 1.54 -9.08
CA SER A 8 3.61 1.37 -9.88
C SER A 8 4.83 2.09 -9.28
N LEU A 9 4.63 3.21 -8.59
CA LEU A 9 5.66 3.93 -7.83
C LEU A 9 5.90 3.28 -6.46
N ALA A 10 4.84 2.75 -5.84
CA ALA A 10 4.94 2.05 -4.56
C ALA A 10 5.74 0.73 -4.66
N SER A 11 5.77 0.06 -5.82
CA SER A 11 6.58 -1.15 -6.01
C SER A 11 8.08 -0.89 -5.86
N VAL A 12 8.55 0.30 -6.26
CA VAL A 12 9.95 0.73 -6.11
C VAL A 12 10.33 0.90 -4.63
N LEU A 13 9.36 1.29 -3.80
CA LEU A 13 9.53 1.48 -2.35
C LEU A 13 9.23 0.21 -1.54
N ALA A 14 8.83 -0.89 -2.18
CA ALA A 14 8.30 -2.07 -1.50
C ALA A 14 9.28 -2.69 -0.50
N SER A 15 10.59 -2.63 -0.80
CA SER A 15 11.67 -3.10 0.07
C SER A 15 11.91 -2.20 1.29
N GLU A 16 11.39 -0.97 1.28
CA GLU A 16 11.49 -0.02 2.38
C GLU A 16 10.24 0.00 3.26
N ILE A 17 9.12 -0.60 2.82
CA ILE A 17 7.88 -0.63 3.60
C ILE A 17 8.08 -1.50 4.85
N VAL A 18 7.85 -0.91 6.02
CA VAL A 18 7.85 -1.60 7.33
C VAL A 18 6.45 -1.97 7.80
N CYS A 19 5.43 -1.20 7.41
CA CYS A 19 4.05 -1.44 7.78
C CYS A 19 3.09 -0.99 6.67
N MET A 20 1.98 -1.71 6.51
CA MET A 20 0.85 -1.29 5.68
C MET A 20 -0.41 -1.28 6.56
N PHE A 21 -1.19 -0.22 6.49
CA PHE A 21 -2.40 -0.08 7.30
C PHE A 21 -3.53 0.59 6.51
N ARG A 22 -4.76 0.32 6.97
CA ARG A 22 -5.99 0.87 6.40
C ARG A 22 -6.61 1.88 7.34
N THR A 23 -7.10 2.98 6.78
CA THR A 23 -7.84 4.01 7.50
C THR A 23 -9.20 4.20 6.85
N PHE A 24 -10.25 4.32 7.66
CA PHE A 24 -11.61 4.56 7.19
C PHE A 24 -11.97 6.02 7.43
N GLU A 25 -12.33 6.75 6.37
CA GLU A 25 -12.70 8.17 6.44
C GLU A 25 -13.74 8.49 5.36
N ASP A 26 -14.87 9.06 5.77
CA ASP A 26 -15.98 9.48 4.90
C ASP A 26 -16.46 8.40 3.89
N GLY A 27 -16.60 7.14 4.32
CA GLY A 27 -17.00 6.03 3.44
C GLY A 27 -15.94 5.65 2.40
N ASN A 28 -14.69 6.04 2.63
CA ASN A 28 -13.53 5.62 1.84
C ASN A 28 -12.56 4.83 2.72
N ILE A 29 -11.85 3.91 2.07
CA ILE A 29 -10.76 3.15 2.63
C ILE A 29 -9.47 3.67 2.03
N TYR A 30 -8.57 4.13 2.87
CA TYR A 30 -7.26 4.62 2.51
C TYR A 30 -6.22 3.57 2.87
N ILE A 31 -5.44 3.13 1.89
CA ILE A 31 -4.32 2.22 2.11
C ILE A 31 -3.05 3.07 2.19
N SER A 32 -2.39 3.02 3.34
CA SER A 32 -1.16 3.75 3.61
C SER A 32 -0.04 2.79 4.00
N VAL A 33 1.18 3.21 3.73
CA VAL A 33 2.40 2.47 4.05
C VAL A 33 3.34 3.37 4.85
N GLU A 34 4.00 2.78 5.83
CA GLU A 34 5.11 3.39 6.55
C GLU A 34 6.42 2.83 5.99
N LEU A 35 7.35 3.72 5.65
CA LEU A 35 8.69 3.35 5.18
C LEU A 35 9.69 3.30 6.33
N ARG A 36 10.79 2.57 6.12
CA ARG A 36 11.95 2.46 7.02
C ARG A 36 12.61 3.84 7.15
N GLY A 37 12.10 4.64 8.08
CA GLY A 37 12.38 6.07 8.20
C GLY A 37 11.24 6.87 8.84
N GLY A 38 10.06 6.25 9.03
CA GLY A 38 8.91 6.83 9.72
C GLY A 38 8.04 7.71 8.83
N ASN A 39 8.32 7.79 7.53
CA ASN A 39 7.49 8.51 6.58
C ASN A 39 6.29 7.65 6.18
N ILE A 40 5.10 8.27 6.15
CA ILE A 40 3.85 7.62 5.78
C ILE A 40 3.40 8.15 4.43
N TYR A 41 3.10 7.23 3.51
CA TYR A 41 2.56 7.54 2.19
C TYR A 41 1.24 6.83 1.97
N GLN A 42 0.29 7.49 1.31
CA GLN A 42 -0.93 6.84 0.88
C GLN A 42 -0.69 6.24 -0.50
N ILE A 43 -1.02 4.96 -0.70
CA ILE A 43 -0.80 4.26 -1.98
C ILE A 43 -2.11 3.96 -2.73
N ALA A 44 -3.24 4.01 -2.03
CA ALA A 44 -4.55 3.84 -2.66
C ALA A 44 -5.64 4.55 -1.85
N ARG A 45 -6.66 5.00 -2.58
CA ARG A 45 -7.96 5.37 -2.04
C ARG A 45 -9.00 4.51 -2.73
N VAL A 46 -9.82 3.82 -1.94
CA VAL A 46 -10.88 2.93 -2.42
C VAL A 46 -12.20 3.44 -1.83
N TYR A 47 -13.26 3.49 -2.63
CA TYR A 47 -14.58 3.74 -2.09
C TYR A 47 -15.05 2.49 -1.34
N GLU A 48 -15.79 2.67 -0.24
CA GLU A 48 -16.39 1.53 0.46
C GLU A 48 -17.41 0.85 -0.47
N SER A 49 -16.97 -0.23 -1.11
CA SER A 49 -17.76 -1.14 -1.93
C SER A 49 -17.46 -2.58 -1.52
N ASP A 50 -18.31 -3.51 -1.96
CA ASP A 50 -18.12 -4.95 -1.73
C ASP A 50 -16.77 -5.48 -2.28
N ASP A 51 -16.13 -4.75 -3.21
CA ASP A 51 -14.85 -5.12 -3.85
C ASP A 51 -13.60 -4.69 -3.06
N SER A 52 -13.78 -3.98 -1.94
CA SER A 52 -12.67 -3.39 -1.19
C SER A 52 -11.73 -4.42 -0.57
N GLU A 53 -12.23 -5.59 -0.19
CA GLU A 53 -11.42 -6.68 0.36
C GLU A 53 -10.57 -7.37 -0.71
N GLU A 54 -11.12 -7.56 -1.91
CA GLU A 54 -10.40 -8.15 -3.05
C GLU A 54 -9.23 -7.25 -3.50
N MET A 55 -9.46 -5.94 -3.58
CA MET A 55 -8.38 -4.99 -3.86
C MET A 55 -7.26 -5.04 -2.81
N LEU A 56 -7.62 -5.13 -1.53
CA LEU A 56 -6.65 -5.14 -0.44
C LEU A 56 -5.79 -6.41 -0.48
N GLN A 57 -6.40 -7.55 -0.78
CA GLN A 57 -5.67 -8.81 -1.02
C GLN A 57 -4.74 -8.70 -2.22
N ARG A 58 -5.19 -8.10 -3.33
CA ARG A 58 -4.35 -7.89 -4.52
C ARG A 58 -3.13 -7.03 -4.22
N TYR A 59 -3.30 -5.89 -3.57
CA TYR A 59 -2.18 -5.02 -3.21
C TYR A 59 -1.22 -5.68 -2.22
N THR A 60 -1.76 -6.46 -1.27
CA THR A 60 -0.93 -7.24 -0.33
C THR A 60 -0.12 -8.31 -1.08
N LEU A 61 -0.71 -8.98 -2.06
CA LEU A 61 -0.02 -10.00 -2.88
C LEU A 61 1.05 -9.37 -3.77
N GLU A 62 0.73 -8.26 -4.44
CA GLU A 62 1.68 -7.53 -5.28
C GLU A 62 2.86 -7.00 -4.44
N TRP A 63 2.63 -6.52 -3.22
CA TRP A 63 3.70 -6.18 -2.26
C TRP A 63 4.56 -7.38 -1.90
N LYS A 64 3.95 -8.50 -1.48
CA LYS A 64 4.70 -9.72 -1.12
C LYS A 64 5.62 -10.17 -2.26
N ASN A 65 5.12 -10.20 -3.48
CA ASN A 65 5.91 -10.55 -4.66
C ASN A 65 7.07 -9.57 -4.89
N ALA A 66 6.83 -8.26 -4.74
CA ALA A 66 7.88 -7.24 -4.88
C ALA A 66 8.97 -7.36 -3.80
N THR A 67 8.61 -7.73 -2.57
CA THR A 67 9.59 -7.96 -1.50
C THR A 67 10.37 -9.27 -1.64
N GLN A 68 9.71 -10.35 -2.09
CA GLN A 68 10.36 -11.66 -2.23
C GLN A 68 11.34 -11.71 -3.41
N ASN A 69 11.04 -11.03 -4.52
CA ASN A 69 11.95 -10.96 -5.66
C ASN A 69 13.21 -10.13 -5.38
N ASN A 70 13.21 -9.26 -4.36
CA ASN A 70 14.38 -8.46 -3.98
C ASN A 70 15.40 -9.25 -3.12
N ASP A 71 15.01 -10.40 -2.55
CA ASP A 71 15.92 -11.25 -1.77
C ASP A 71 16.70 -12.27 -2.64
N GLU A 72 16.38 -12.38 -3.94
CA GLU A 72 17.02 -13.33 -4.88
C GLU A 72 18.04 -12.68 -5.86
N GLU A 73 18.31 -11.37 -5.77
CA GLU A 73 19.39 -10.65 -6.49
C GLU A 73 20.58 -10.29 -5.57
#